data_AF-D2MPF7-F1
#
_entry.id   AF-D2MPF7-F1
#
_cell.length_a   1.000
_cell.length_b   1.000
_cell.length_c   1.000
_cell.angle_alpha   90.00
_cell.angle_beta   90.00
_cell.angle_gamma   90.00
#
_symmetry.space_group_name_H-M   'P 1'
#
loop_
_entity.id
_entity.type
_entity.pdbx_description
1 polymer ?
#
loop_
_entity_poly.entity_id
_entity_poly.type
_entity_poly.pdbx_seq_one_letter_code
_entity_poly.pdbx_strand_id
1 'polypeptide(L)'
;MTLTTYDEELCKKIEPNVSTTKERVEALKILRDEGIPTVVWLTPILPFINDTEGNIIGILNYCKEAKVFGIICFGMGVTLKEGNREYFYSQLDKKFPKLKERYIREYGNNYVANSVNNKKLMGVFHEFCERNGIVHDNEAIFNYLGLFEGKDISKQLSFFDEV
;
A
#
# COMPACT_ATOMS: atom_id res chain seq x y z
N MET A 1 -4.14 2.92 -6.53
CA MET A 1 -4.93 1.97 -5.71
C MET A 1 -4.01 1.30 -4.70
N THR A 2 -4.46 1.09 -3.45
CA THR A 2 -3.61 0.54 -2.39
C THR A 2 -3.70 -0.99 -2.31
N LEU A 3 -2.56 -1.69 -2.32
CA LEU A 3 -2.47 -3.15 -2.17
C LEU A 3 -1.50 -3.46 -1.01
N THR A 4 -1.93 -4.26 -0.03
CA THR A 4 -1.17 -4.44 1.24
C THR A 4 -0.95 -5.90 1.61
N THR A 5 -1.89 -6.79 1.31
CA THR A 5 -1.84 -8.20 1.73
C THR A 5 -2.30 -9.13 0.61
N TYR A 6 -1.39 -9.96 0.10
CA TYR A 6 -1.64 -10.97 -0.93
C TYR A 6 -2.47 -12.15 -0.42
N ASP A 7 -2.18 -12.64 0.79
CA ASP A 7 -2.93 -13.75 1.39
C ASP A 7 -4.36 -13.31 1.71
N GLU A 8 -5.34 -13.95 1.06
CA GLU A 8 -6.73 -13.51 1.08
C GLU A 8 -7.37 -13.60 2.48
N GLU A 9 -7.04 -14.67 3.22
CA GLU A 9 -7.58 -14.89 4.57
C GLU A 9 -6.97 -13.90 5.57
N LEU A 10 -5.66 -13.64 5.47
CA LEU A 10 -5.00 -12.60 6.25
C LEU A 10 -5.53 -11.20 5.89
N CYS A 11 -5.77 -10.93 4.60
CA CYS A 11 -6.35 -9.67 4.14
C CYS A 11 -7.71 -9.43 4.80
N LYS A 12 -8.63 -10.41 4.74
CA LYS A 12 -9.94 -10.33 5.40
C LYS A 12 -9.84 -10.22 6.92
N LYS A 13 -8.82 -10.84 7.53
CA LYS A 13 -8.59 -10.72 8.96
C LYS A 13 -8.15 -9.30 9.35
N ILE A 14 -7.26 -8.67 8.58
CA ILE A 14 -6.72 -7.33 8.85
C ILE A 14 -7.76 -6.26 8.49
N GLU A 15 -8.33 -6.33 7.27
CA GLU A 15 -9.24 -5.35 6.68
C GLU A 15 -10.62 -6.00 6.36
N PRO A 16 -11.43 -6.39 7.37
CA PRO A 16 -12.63 -7.23 7.14
C PRO A 16 -13.78 -6.57 6.37
N ASN A 17 -13.82 -5.24 6.30
CA ASN A 17 -14.95 -4.48 5.75
C ASN A 17 -14.58 -3.69 4.48
N VAL A 18 -13.51 -4.09 3.80
CA VAL A 18 -13.05 -3.43 2.56
C VAL A 18 -12.78 -4.49 1.50
N SER A 19 -12.69 -4.04 0.24
CA SER A 19 -12.31 -4.93 -0.85
C SER A 19 -10.94 -5.53 -0.62
N THR A 20 -10.79 -6.82 -0.88
CA THR A 20 -9.51 -7.51 -0.71
C THR A 20 -8.50 -7.08 -1.79
N THR A 21 -7.23 -7.40 -1.59
CA THR A 21 -6.19 -7.18 -2.62
C THR A 21 -6.59 -7.85 -3.93
N LYS A 22 -7.15 -9.06 -3.88
CA LYS A 22 -7.60 -9.78 -5.07
C LYS A 22 -8.70 -9.03 -5.82
N GLU A 23 -9.74 -8.57 -5.12
CA GLU A 23 -10.83 -7.79 -5.72
C GLU A 23 -10.34 -6.47 -6.32
N ARG A 24 -9.43 -5.79 -5.60
CA ARG A 24 -8.77 -4.56 -6.09
C ARG A 24 -7.99 -4.84 -7.38
N VAL A 25 -7.30 -5.97 -7.48
CA VAL A 25 -6.55 -6.37 -8.67
C VAL A 25 -7.45 -6.68 -9.85
N GLU A 26 -8.62 -7.29 -9.63
CA GLU A 26 -9.60 -7.47 -10.70
C GLU A 26 -10.10 -6.12 -11.25
N ALA A 27 -10.32 -5.13 -10.38
CA ALA A 27 -10.61 -3.76 -10.81
C ALA A 27 -9.45 -3.15 -11.61
N LEU A 28 -8.19 -3.37 -11.21
CA LEU A 28 -7.02 -2.91 -11.98
C LEU A 28 -6.95 -3.55 -13.38
N LYS A 29 -7.29 -4.85 -13.50
CA LYS A 29 -7.34 -5.54 -14.80
C LYS A 29 -8.42 -4.96 -15.72
N ILE A 30 -9.60 -4.65 -15.18
CA ILE A 30 -10.66 -3.98 -15.94
C ILE A 30 -10.19 -2.61 -16.42
N LEU A 31 -9.60 -1.79 -15.52
CA LEU A 31 -9.07 -0.48 -15.90
C LEU A 31 -8.00 -0.58 -16.99
N ARG A 32 -7.11 -1.58 -16.91
CA ARG A 32 -6.12 -1.88 -17.96
C ARG A 32 -6.80 -2.21 -19.29
N ASP A 33 -7.84 -3.04 -19.28
CA ASP A 33 -8.54 -3.46 -20.50
C ASP A 33 -9.28 -2.28 -21.17
N GLU A 34 -9.71 -1.31 -20.37
CA GLU A 34 -10.27 -0.02 -20.83
C GLU A 34 -9.19 1.02 -21.18
N GLY A 35 -7.91 0.65 -21.14
CA GLY A 35 -6.80 1.55 -21.49
C GLY A 35 -6.51 2.64 -20.46
N ILE A 36 -7.05 2.53 -19.23
CA ILE A 36 -6.82 3.47 -18.14
C ILE A 36 -5.56 3.08 -17.38
N PRO A 37 -4.48 3.88 -17.43
CA PRO A 37 -3.26 3.59 -16.72
C PRO A 37 -3.45 3.73 -15.21
N THR A 38 -2.85 2.83 -14.44
CA THR A 38 -3.03 2.79 -12.99
C THR A 38 -1.70 2.77 -12.26
N VAL A 39 -1.69 3.35 -11.06
CA VAL A 39 -0.57 3.30 -10.12
C VAL A 39 -1.01 2.56 -8.86
N VAL A 40 -0.14 1.70 -8.35
CA VAL A 40 -0.35 1.00 -7.07
C VAL A 40 0.40 1.69 -5.94
N TRP A 41 -0.18 1.69 -4.75
CA TRP A 41 0.43 2.17 -3.52
C TRP A 41 0.68 0.96 -2.60
N LEU A 42 1.95 0.60 -2.39
CA LEU A 42 2.38 -0.63 -1.67
C LEU A 42 2.75 -0.32 -0.21
N THR A 43 1.81 0.23 0.55
CA THR A 43 1.95 0.47 2.00
C THR A 43 0.57 0.75 2.59
N PRO A 44 0.28 0.38 3.86
CA PRO A 44 1.20 -0.19 4.86
C PRO A 44 1.57 -1.66 4.62
N ILE A 45 2.81 -1.99 4.98
CA ILE A 45 3.27 -3.36 5.21
C ILE A 45 3.55 -3.48 6.71
N LEU A 46 2.73 -4.26 7.39
CA LEU A 46 2.66 -4.39 8.83
C LEU A 46 3.77 -5.33 9.35
N PRO A 47 4.69 -4.82 10.19
CA PRO A 47 5.75 -5.64 10.77
C PRO A 47 5.22 -6.90 11.47
N PHE A 48 5.88 -8.03 11.24
CA PHE A 48 5.57 -9.34 11.81
C PHE A 48 4.19 -9.93 11.41
N ILE A 49 3.47 -9.31 10.47
CA ILE A 49 2.14 -9.76 10.03
C ILE A 49 2.17 -10.11 8.54
N ASN A 50 2.43 -9.12 7.69
CA ASN A 50 2.46 -9.30 6.22
C ASN A 50 3.77 -8.78 5.60
N ASP A 51 4.80 -8.54 6.41
CA ASP A 51 6.16 -8.15 6.01
C ASP A 51 7.01 -9.37 5.61
N THR A 52 6.44 -10.20 4.74
CA THR A 52 7.10 -11.40 4.20
C THR A 52 7.39 -11.22 2.72
N GLU A 53 8.45 -11.88 2.26
CA GLU A 53 8.81 -11.88 0.84
C GLU A 53 7.71 -12.45 -0.05
N GLY A 54 7.03 -13.52 0.42
CA GLY A 54 5.90 -14.12 -0.29
C GLY A 54 4.73 -13.15 -0.47
N ASN A 55 4.42 -12.33 0.55
CA ASN A 55 3.39 -11.30 0.44
C ASN A 55 3.76 -10.25 -0.62
N ILE A 56 4.99 -9.74 -0.56
CA ILE A 56 5.48 -8.73 -1.49
C ILE A 56 5.49 -9.27 -2.93
N ILE A 57 6.10 -10.43 -3.17
CA ILE A 57 6.15 -11.06 -4.49
C ILE A 57 4.74 -11.33 -5.03
N GLY A 58 3.81 -11.78 -4.19
CA GLY A 58 2.42 -12.01 -4.58
C GLY A 58 1.73 -10.75 -5.09
N ILE A 59 1.85 -9.63 -4.36
CA ILE A 59 1.29 -8.33 -4.79
C ILE A 59 1.98 -7.84 -6.08
N LEU A 60 3.30 -8.00 -6.18
CA LEU A 60 4.05 -7.56 -7.35
C LEU A 60 3.71 -8.35 -8.62
N ASN A 61 3.46 -9.66 -8.49
CA ASN A 61 2.93 -10.47 -9.59
C ASN A 61 1.56 -9.99 -10.04
N TYR A 62 0.66 -9.64 -9.09
CA TYR A 62 -0.62 -9.02 -9.45
C TYR A 62 -0.46 -7.68 -10.18
N CYS A 63 0.48 -6.84 -9.74
CA CYS A 63 0.78 -5.57 -10.41
C CYS A 63 1.28 -5.80 -11.84
N LYS A 64 2.15 -6.80 -12.04
CA LYS A 64 2.64 -7.21 -13.35
C LYS A 64 1.51 -7.71 -14.25
N GLU A 65 0.64 -8.60 -13.75
CA GLU A 65 -0.51 -9.12 -14.49
C GLU A 65 -1.47 -7.99 -14.90
N ALA A 66 -1.75 -7.06 -13.99
CA ALA A 66 -2.58 -5.89 -14.23
C ALA A 66 -1.90 -4.81 -15.09
N LYS A 67 -0.62 -4.98 -15.43
CA LYS A 67 0.19 -4.01 -16.22
C LYS A 67 0.10 -2.59 -15.67
N VAL A 68 0.21 -2.45 -14.35
CA VAL A 68 0.22 -1.12 -13.71
C VAL A 68 1.39 -0.30 -14.23
N PHE A 69 1.20 1.01 -14.38
CA PHE A 69 2.25 1.92 -14.82
C PHE A 69 3.41 1.96 -13.81
N GLY A 70 3.08 2.08 -12.53
CA GLY A 70 4.07 2.14 -11.48
C GLY A 70 3.56 1.80 -10.10
N ILE A 71 4.51 1.61 -9.18
CA ILE A 71 4.24 1.25 -7.79
C ILE A 71 4.96 2.25 -6.88
N ILE A 72 4.17 2.99 -6.10
CA ILE A 72 4.66 3.88 -5.05
C ILE A 72 4.96 3.04 -3.80
N CYS A 73 6.18 3.15 -3.29
CA CYS A 73 6.59 2.50 -2.04
C CYS A 73 7.58 3.40 -1.28
N PHE A 74 7.27 3.68 0.00
CA PHE A 74 8.12 4.49 0.89
C PHE A 74 8.92 3.64 1.88
N GLY A 75 8.87 2.32 1.75
CA GLY A 75 9.39 1.38 2.73
C GLY A 75 8.31 0.46 3.29
N MET A 76 8.78 -0.60 3.94
CA MET A 76 7.94 -1.60 4.57
C MET A 76 7.67 -1.20 6.02
N GLY A 77 6.51 -0.62 6.27
CA GLY A 77 6.13 -0.19 7.61
C GLY A 77 4.73 0.39 7.67
N VAL A 78 4.41 0.88 8.85
CA VAL A 78 3.17 1.61 9.15
C VAL A 78 3.46 2.81 10.03
N THR A 79 2.67 3.87 9.86
CA THR A 79 2.71 5.02 10.77
C THR A 79 1.71 4.84 11.91
N LEU A 80 2.20 4.98 13.14
CA LEU A 80 1.41 4.88 14.36
C LEU A 80 1.18 6.29 14.92
N LYS A 81 0.25 7.01 14.30
CA LYS A 81 -0.25 8.29 14.82
C LYS A 81 -0.88 8.09 16.20
N GLU A 82 -0.79 9.12 17.04
CA GLU A 82 -1.58 9.20 18.27
C GLU A 82 -3.08 9.05 17.93
N GLY A 83 -3.82 8.28 18.73
CA GLY A 83 -5.19 7.84 18.46
C GLY A 83 -5.26 6.55 17.62
N ASN A 84 -4.50 6.47 16.53
CA ASN A 84 -4.46 5.26 15.70
C ASN A 84 -3.70 4.12 16.38
N ARG A 85 -2.66 4.43 17.16
CA ARG A 85 -1.82 3.43 17.85
C ARG A 85 -2.64 2.60 18.84
N GLU A 86 -3.47 3.25 19.64
CA GLU A 86 -4.29 2.62 20.69
C GLU A 86 -5.30 1.67 20.06
N TYR A 87 -5.97 2.12 18.99
CA TYR A 87 -6.86 1.26 18.22
C TYR A 87 -6.11 0.08 17.60
N PHE A 88 -4.98 0.33 16.92
CA PHE A 88 -4.18 -0.70 16.27
C PHE A 88 -3.74 -1.77 17.28
N TYR A 89 -3.21 -1.39 18.44
CA TYR A 89 -2.82 -2.31 19.50
C TYR A 89 -4.00 -3.08 20.09
N SER A 90 -5.17 -2.46 20.24
CA SER A 90 -6.39 -3.19 20.65
C SER A 90 -6.80 -4.27 19.65
N GLN A 91 -6.56 -4.05 18.35
CA GLN A 91 -6.83 -5.04 17.31
C GLN A 91 -5.76 -6.14 17.30
N LEU A 92 -4.50 -5.80 17.58
CA LEU A 92 -3.43 -6.80 17.73
C LEU A 92 -3.77 -7.79 18.86
N ASP A 93 -4.18 -7.31 20.04
CA ASP A 93 -4.57 -8.20 21.16
C ASP A 93 -5.67 -9.19 20.77
N LYS A 94 -6.65 -8.74 19.99
CA LYS A 94 -7.80 -9.54 19.56
C LYS A 94 -7.45 -10.55 18.47
N LYS A 95 -6.65 -10.12 17.47
CA LYS A 95 -6.45 -10.86 16.22
C LYS A 95 -5.10 -11.57 16.15
N PHE A 96 -4.08 -11.05 16.84
CA PHE A 96 -2.70 -11.53 16.81
C PHE A 96 -2.14 -11.58 18.24
N PRO A 97 -2.53 -12.58 19.05
CA PRO A 97 -2.13 -12.67 20.46
C PRO A 97 -0.61 -12.57 20.64
N LYS A 98 -0.16 -11.84 21.67
CA LYS A 98 1.24 -11.54 22.01
C LYS A 98 1.96 -10.56 21.08
N LEU A 99 1.30 -10.08 20.01
CA LEU A 99 1.97 -9.24 19.03
C LEU A 99 2.04 -7.77 19.47
N LYS A 100 1.06 -7.30 20.25
CA LYS A 100 1.09 -5.94 20.81
C LYS A 100 2.33 -5.73 21.69
N GLU A 101 2.65 -6.66 22.57
CA GLU A 101 3.81 -6.58 23.46
C GLU A 101 5.12 -6.50 22.67
N ARG A 102 5.19 -7.25 21.55
CA ARG A 102 6.32 -7.15 20.63
C ARG A 102 6.39 -5.77 19.97
N TYR A 103 5.28 -5.25 19.45
CA TYR A 103 5.25 -3.91 18.86
C TYR A 103 5.66 -2.82 19.87
N ILE A 104 5.17 -2.87 21.11
CA ILE A 104 5.55 -1.92 22.17
C ILE A 104 7.04 -2.02 22.47
N ARG A 105 7.60 -3.23 22.55
CA ARG A 105 9.03 -3.45 22.81
C ARG A 105 9.91 -2.92 21.69
N GLU A 106 9.55 -3.18 20.44
CA GLU A 106 10.36 -2.83 19.25
C GLU A 106 10.22 -1.35 18.88
N TYR A 107 9.02 -0.78 19.00
CA TYR A 107 8.71 0.55 18.46
C TYR A 107 8.38 1.60 19.52
N GLY A 108 8.02 1.22 20.75
CA GLY A 108 7.61 2.15 21.78
C GLY A 108 6.55 3.15 21.28
N ASN A 109 6.84 4.45 21.44
CA ASN A 109 5.99 5.55 20.97
C ASN A 109 6.46 6.15 19.62
N ASN A 110 7.30 5.44 18.86
CA ASN A 110 7.76 5.92 17.57
C ASN A 110 6.58 6.14 16.62
N TYR A 111 6.70 7.19 15.81
CA TYR A 111 5.71 7.51 14.77
C TYR A 111 5.75 6.51 13.62
N VAL A 112 6.93 6.00 13.27
CA VAL A 112 7.13 5.02 12.19
C VAL A 112 7.52 3.68 12.79
N ALA A 113 6.74 2.64 12.48
CA ALA A 113 7.06 1.25 12.79
C ALA A 113 7.50 0.55 11.49
N ASN A 114 8.80 0.63 11.20
CA ASN A 114 9.40 -0.05 10.05
C ASN A 114 9.63 -1.53 10.34
N SER A 115 9.38 -2.37 9.35
CA SER A 115 9.71 -3.80 9.40
C SER A 115 11.21 -3.97 9.58
N VAL A 116 11.59 -4.91 10.45
CA VAL A 116 12.98 -5.36 10.58
C VAL A 116 13.54 -5.95 9.27
N ASN A 117 12.65 -6.41 8.38
CA ASN A 117 12.98 -6.93 7.06
C ASN A 117 13.02 -5.86 5.97
N ASN A 118 12.83 -4.57 6.30
CA ASN A 118 12.68 -3.49 5.32
C ASN A 118 13.77 -3.49 4.23
N LYS A 119 15.05 -3.56 4.61
CA LYS A 119 16.16 -3.53 3.64
C LYS A 119 16.06 -4.69 2.64
N LYS A 120 15.76 -5.91 3.13
CA LYS A 120 15.62 -7.10 2.29
C LYS A 120 14.44 -6.95 1.34
N LEU A 121 13.27 -6.60 1.87
CA LEU A 121 12.04 -6.51 1.10
C LEU A 121 12.05 -5.36 0.08
N MET A 122 12.69 -4.24 0.41
CA MET A 122 12.94 -3.17 -0.55
C MET A 122 13.85 -3.63 -1.69
N GLY A 123 14.90 -4.41 -1.39
CA GLY A 123 15.73 -5.03 -2.43
C GLY A 123 14.92 -5.91 -3.38
N VAL A 124 14.06 -6.78 -2.83
CA VAL A 124 13.13 -7.62 -3.62
C VAL A 124 12.19 -6.77 -4.48
N PHE A 125 11.64 -5.70 -3.90
CA PHE A 125 10.76 -4.77 -4.60
C PHE A 125 11.44 -4.11 -5.81
N HIS A 126 12.61 -3.49 -5.60
CA HIS A 126 13.37 -2.83 -6.67
C HIS A 126 13.78 -3.82 -7.76
N GLU A 127 14.38 -4.96 -7.38
CA GLU A 127 14.83 -5.99 -8.33
C GLU A 127 13.67 -6.55 -9.18
N PHE A 128 12.51 -6.77 -8.57
CA PHE A 128 11.33 -7.23 -9.30
C PHE A 128 10.83 -6.16 -10.27
N CYS A 129 10.70 -4.90 -9.83
CA CYS A 129 10.20 -3.82 -10.67
C CYS A 129 11.14 -3.54 -11.85
N GLU A 130 12.46 -3.51 -11.64
CA GLU A 130 13.45 -3.37 -12.70
C GLU A 130 13.34 -4.50 -13.74
N ARG A 131 13.29 -5.77 -13.30
CA ARG A 131 13.18 -6.93 -14.19
C ARG A 131 11.91 -6.95 -15.04
N ASN A 132 10.84 -6.33 -14.56
CA ASN A 132 9.54 -6.35 -15.22
C ASN A 132 9.17 -5.00 -15.86
N GLY A 133 10.06 -4.01 -15.85
CA GLY A 133 9.83 -2.70 -16.45
C GLY A 133 8.71 -1.90 -15.77
N ILE A 134 8.50 -2.08 -14.47
CA ILE A 134 7.50 -1.36 -13.68
C ILE A 134 8.16 -0.12 -13.07
N VAL A 135 7.59 1.07 -13.30
CA VAL A 135 8.11 2.31 -12.72
C VAL A 135 7.97 2.25 -11.20
N HIS A 136 9.04 2.53 -10.48
CA HIS A 136 9.07 2.40 -9.03
C HIS A 136 9.91 3.49 -8.35
N ASP A 137 10.29 4.51 -9.13
CA ASP A 137 10.79 5.78 -8.61
C ASP A 137 9.59 6.66 -8.23
N ASN A 138 9.47 7.01 -6.94
CA ASN A 138 8.31 7.73 -6.44
C ASN A 138 8.15 9.10 -7.10
N GLU A 139 9.24 9.82 -7.36
CA GLU A 139 9.21 11.15 -7.97
C GLU A 139 8.71 11.09 -9.42
N ALA A 140 9.24 10.14 -10.22
CA ALA A 140 8.79 9.88 -11.58
C ALA A 140 7.30 9.53 -11.63
N ILE A 141 6.81 8.72 -10.67
CA ILE A 141 5.38 8.36 -10.60
C ILE A 141 4.53 9.59 -10.25
N PHE A 142 4.94 10.41 -9.28
CA PHE A 142 4.20 11.63 -8.94
C PHE A 142 4.20 12.64 -10.10
N ASN A 143 5.31 12.77 -10.81
CA ASN A 143 5.39 13.59 -12.02
C ASN A 143 4.41 13.07 -13.08
N TYR A 144 4.37 11.76 -13.31
CA TYR A 144 3.41 11.12 -14.22
C TYR A 144 1.95 11.39 -13.82
N LEU A 145 1.60 11.17 -12.55
CA LEU A 145 0.25 11.49 -12.04
C LEU A 145 -0.08 12.98 -12.18
N GLY A 146 0.95 13.83 -12.21
CA GLY A 146 0.83 15.26 -12.41
C GLY A 146 0.47 15.70 -13.82
N LEU A 147 0.70 14.85 -14.83
CA LEU A 147 0.46 15.12 -16.27
C LEU A 147 -1.01 15.03 -16.68
N PHE A 148 -1.89 14.49 -15.82
CA PHE A 148 -3.29 14.29 -16.19
C PHE A 148 -3.97 15.63 -16.46
N GLU A 149 -4.47 15.81 -17.70
CA GLU A 149 -5.11 17.03 -18.18
C GLU A 149 -6.43 17.26 -17.40
N GLY A 150 -6.64 18.49 -16.90
CA GLY A 150 -7.83 18.87 -16.13
C GLY A 150 -7.60 19.60 -14.80
N LYS A 151 -6.34 19.75 -14.36
CA LYS A 151 -6.01 20.57 -13.17
C LYS A 151 -6.45 22.03 -13.29
N ASP A 152 -6.40 22.58 -14.49
CA ASP A 152 -6.86 23.96 -14.76
C ASP A 152 -8.40 24.10 -14.76
N ILE A 153 -9.14 22.98 -14.81
CA ILE A 153 -10.61 22.96 -14.86
C ILE A 153 -11.20 22.82 -13.45
N SER A 154 -10.45 22.27 -12.50
CA SER A 154 -10.90 22.12 -11.11
C SER A 154 -10.72 23.42 -10.31
N LYS A 155 -11.63 24.38 -10.49
CA LYS A 155 -11.78 25.49 -9.53
C LYS A 155 -12.37 24.90 -8.23
N GLN A 156 -11.73 25.13 -7.09
CA GLN A 156 -12.34 24.83 -5.80
C GLN A 156 -13.65 25.63 -5.70
N LEU A 157 -14.78 24.91 -5.65
CA LEU A 157 -16.08 25.54 -5.49
C LEU A 157 -16.13 26.26 -4.15
N SER A 158 -16.47 27.54 -4.18
CA SER A 158 -16.76 28.33 -2.99
C SER A 158 -18.25 28.25 -2.70
N PHE A 159 -18.61 28.20 -1.41
CA PHE A 159 -20.00 28.39 -0.98
C PHE A 159 -20.58 29.77 -1.39
N PHE A 160 -19.72 30.70 -1.81
CA PHE A 160 -20.08 32.04 -2.22
C PHE A 160 -20.00 32.27 -3.74
N ASP A 161 -19.72 31.22 -4.53
CA ASP A 161 -19.82 31.35 -5.99
C ASP A 161 -21.32 31.46 -6.36
N GLU A 162 -21.72 32.56 -7.02
CA GLU A 162 -23.08 32.74 -7.55
C GLU A 162 -23.32 31.81 -8.75
N VAL A 163 -24.50 31.19 -8.81
CA VAL A 163 -24.94 30.25 -9.86
C VAL A 163 -25.28 30.99 -11.16
#